data_AF-T1ICP1-F1
#
_entry.id   AF-T1ICP1-F1
#
_cell.length_a   1.000
_cell.length_b   1.000
_cell.length_c   1.000
_cell.angle_alpha   90.00
_cell.angle_beta   90.00
_cell.angle_gamma   90.00
#
_symmetry.space_group_name_H-M   'P 1'
#
loop_
_entity.id
_entity.type
_entity.pdbx_description
1 polymer ?
#
loop_
_entity_poly.entity_id
_entity_poly.type
_entity_poly.pdbx_seq_one_letter_code
_entity_poly.pdbx_strand_id
1 'polypeptide(L)'
;NLPMNFTARLVTRGEWFALQPKQEIPPLKYIPPPFVIVGHTASSSCNDRLSCRKKVRNIQEGQLAGDFFDIMYNYLVAGDGYIYEGRGWNESSAGVRRMGCSSLFIGFVGNFVIEAPPLRQLNAFKLILENGVASGKLDANFKMFMQKQIAASESPGHQKENDDDLPPSFTHIYRNRAQWYALAPKKTMQKLKYLPPLYVVISHTGSKGCFTADGCSIAVRNVQAYQMAGAFDDISYNFLLGGNGLIYEGRGWRNSSATVHGMECSSLNVAFVGNFEIEVPTAQQVKALKVLLDTSADTSRLKKNYKMFMQNDIDAFTKSPGKEVIKILKDWDHSVPFS
;
A
#
# COMPACT_ATOMS: atom_id res chain seq x y z
N ASN A 1 14.81 3.70 22.42
CA ASN A 1 14.54 4.69 21.35
C ASN A 1 15.85 5.05 20.65
N LEU A 2 15.90 4.93 19.34
CA LEU A 2 17.09 5.32 18.55
C LEU A 2 17.05 6.84 18.28
N PRO A 3 18.21 7.52 18.17
CA PRO A 3 18.25 8.96 17.95
C PRO A 3 17.72 9.32 16.55
N MET A 4 16.90 10.37 16.44
CA MET A 4 16.46 10.89 15.13
C MET A 4 17.50 11.86 14.55
N ASN A 5 18.72 11.36 14.34
CA ASN A 5 19.83 12.11 13.77
C ASN A 5 20.64 11.21 12.83
N PHE A 6 20.92 11.70 11.61
CA PHE A 6 21.60 10.92 10.57
C PHE A 6 22.99 10.48 11.02
N THR A 7 23.84 11.40 11.48
CA THR A 7 25.21 11.12 11.91
C THR A 7 25.24 10.13 13.07
N ALA A 8 24.34 10.27 14.04
CA ALA A 8 24.24 9.35 15.18
C ALA A 8 23.78 7.93 14.78
N ARG A 9 23.15 7.77 13.61
CA ARG A 9 22.70 6.48 13.08
C ARG A 9 23.52 5.97 11.90
N LEU A 10 24.54 6.69 11.48
CA LEU A 10 25.42 6.27 10.41
C LEU A 10 26.40 5.22 10.93
N VAL A 11 26.62 4.18 10.11
CA VAL A 11 27.69 3.19 10.22
C VAL A 11 28.50 3.33 8.96
N THR A 12 29.66 3.95 9.10
CA THR A 12 30.62 4.15 8.02
C THR A 12 31.15 2.83 7.51
N ARG A 13 31.71 2.85 6.29
CA ARG A 13 32.40 1.69 5.70
C ARG A 13 33.42 1.04 6.64
N GLY A 14 34.18 1.85 7.40
CA GLY A 14 35.14 1.37 8.37
C GLY A 14 34.49 0.62 9.55
N GLU A 15 33.39 1.14 10.08
CA GLU A 15 32.71 0.56 11.26
C GLU A 15 32.03 -0.78 10.98
N TRP A 16 31.60 -1.01 9.73
CA TRP A 16 31.10 -2.32 9.29
C TRP A 16 32.14 -3.20 8.59
N PHE A 17 33.40 -2.75 8.58
CA PHE A 17 34.57 -3.45 8.03
C PHE A 17 34.55 -3.69 6.53
N ALA A 18 33.95 -2.80 5.72
CA ALA A 18 33.79 -2.94 4.27
C ALA A 18 35.05 -3.39 3.51
N LEU A 19 34.86 -4.25 2.50
CA LEU A 19 35.92 -4.65 1.57
C LEU A 19 36.24 -3.48 0.66
N GLN A 20 37.45 -3.49 0.14
CA GLN A 20 37.81 -2.60 -0.95
C GLN A 20 37.04 -3.02 -2.22
N PRO A 21 36.50 -2.04 -2.97
CA PRO A 21 35.96 -2.29 -4.30
C PRO A 21 36.98 -2.99 -5.21
N LYS A 22 36.52 -3.81 -6.16
CA LYS A 22 37.39 -4.42 -7.20
C LYS A 22 38.08 -3.37 -8.08
N GLN A 23 37.45 -2.22 -8.21
CA GLN A 23 37.90 -1.09 -9.01
C GLN A 23 37.22 0.18 -8.50
N GLU A 24 37.71 1.33 -8.97
CA GLU A 24 37.09 2.63 -8.70
C GLU A 24 35.62 2.64 -9.16
N ILE A 25 34.76 3.18 -8.29
CA ILE A 25 33.33 3.27 -8.54
C ILE A 25 33.06 4.58 -9.29
N PRO A 26 32.36 4.55 -10.45
CA PRO A 26 32.11 5.77 -11.21
C PRO A 26 31.34 6.80 -10.37
N PRO A 27 31.64 8.10 -10.48
CA PRO A 27 30.91 9.14 -9.77
C PRO A 27 29.45 9.25 -10.25
N LEU A 28 28.60 9.87 -9.43
CA LEU A 28 27.28 10.29 -9.87
C LEU A 28 27.40 11.35 -10.98
N LYS A 29 26.57 11.21 -12.01
CA LYS A 29 26.47 12.13 -13.14
C LYS A 29 25.88 13.48 -12.72
N TYR A 30 24.98 13.48 -11.74
CA TYR A 30 24.33 14.68 -11.23
C TYR A 30 24.59 14.80 -9.73
N ILE A 31 25.08 15.97 -9.32
CA ILE A 31 25.35 16.32 -7.93
C ILE A 31 24.63 17.65 -7.65
N PRO A 32 23.55 17.66 -6.87
CA PRO A 32 22.95 16.50 -6.21
C PRO A 32 22.17 15.59 -7.19
N PRO A 33 22.01 14.28 -6.88
CA PRO A 33 21.24 13.37 -7.71
C PRO A 33 19.75 13.72 -7.67
N PRO A 34 19.04 13.74 -8.83
CA PRO A 34 17.62 14.07 -8.89
C PRO A 34 16.69 12.89 -8.57
N PHE A 35 17.24 11.69 -8.36
CA PHE A 35 16.45 10.48 -8.15
C PHE A 35 16.85 9.74 -6.89
N VAL A 36 15.86 9.14 -6.22
CA VAL A 36 16.05 8.15 -5.16
C VAL A 36 15.41 6.85 -5.61
N ILE A 37 16.14 5.75 -5.47
CA ILE A 37 15.59 4.42 -5.70
C ILE A 37 15.52 3.69 -4.37
N VAL A 38 14.43 2.97 -4.14
CA VAL A 38 14.21 2.19 -2.92
C VAL A 38 14.03 0.72 -3.28
N GLY A 39 14.83 -0.14 -2.68
CA GLY A 39 14.74 -1.59 -2.84
C GLY A 39 15.01 -2.32 -1.53
N HIS A 40 14.89 -3.65 -1.53
CA HIS A 40 15.34 -4.52 -0.46
C HIS A 40 16.50 -5.40 -0.92
N THR A 41 17.22 -5.99 0.03
CA THR A 41 18.38 -6.85 -0.25
C THR A 41 18.02 -8.30 -0.57
N ALA A 42 16.76 -8.69 -0.36
CA ALA A 42 16.23 -10.05 -0.52
C ALA A 42 16.98 -11.06 0.37
N SER A 43 17.54 -10.59 1.47
CA SER A 43 18.23 -11.41 2.46
C SER A 43 17.33 -11.62 3.68
N SER A 44 17.71 -12.53 4.59
CA SER A 44 17.02 -12.58 5.89
C SER A 44 17.28 -11.30 6.71
N SER A 45 16.35 -10.96 7.60
CA SER A 45 16.45 -9.79 8.46
C SER A 45 17.56 -9.92 9.52
N CYS A 46 17.90 -8.82 10.16
CA CYS A 46 18.84 -8.72 11.28
C CYS A 46 18.25 -7.73 12.30
N ASN A 47 18.59 -7.83 13.59
CA ASN A 47 17.87 -7.07 14.63
C ASN A 47 18.75 -6.33 15.64
N ASP A 48 20.06 -6.60 15.64
CA ASP A 48 21.05 -5.99 16.53
C ASP A 48 22.28 -5.57 15.72
N ARG A 49 23.13 -4.73 16.32
CA ARG A 49 24.27 -4.14 15.63
C ARG A 49 25.24 -5.16 15.06
N LEU A 50 25.51 -6.23 15.82
CA LEU A 50 26.47 -7.25 15.43
C LEU A 50 25.94 -8.08 14.28
N SER A 51 24.68 -8.54 14.36
CA SER A 51 24.04 -9.31 13.29
C SER A 51 23.86 -8.48 12.02
N CYS A 52 23.46 -7.21 12.14
CA CYS A 52 23.26 -6.34 10.98
C CYS A 52 24.57 -5.96 10.29
N ARG A 53 25.63 -5.69 11.05
CA ARG A 53 26.96 -5.48 10.48
C ARG A 53 27.43 -6.69 9.67
N LYS A 54 27.36 -7.89 10.27
CA LYS A 54 27.69 -9.14 9.57
C LYS A 54 26.83 -9.34 8.33
N LYS A 55 25.55 -8.96 8.40
CA LYS A 55 24.62 -9.10 7.27
C LYS A 55 24.99 -8.21 6.09
N VAL A 56 25.25 -6.93 6.34
CA VAL A 56 25.68 -5.97 5.31
C VAL A 56 27.01 -6.42 4.69
N ARG A 57 27.93 -6.90 5.53
CA ARG A 57 29.18 -7.50 5.06
C ARG A 57 28.96 -8.68 4.11
N ASN A 58 28.14 -9.65 4.49
CA ASN A 58 27.86 -10.82 3.64
C ASN A 58 27.17 -10.42 2.33
N ILE A 59 26.33 -9.38 2.34
CA ILE A 59 25.72 -8.83 1.12
C ILE A 59 26.81 -8.28 0.18
N GLN A 60 27.76 -7.51 0.71
CA GLN A 60 28.88 -7.00 -0.07
C GLN A 60 29.71 -8.16 -0.65
N GLU A 61 30.08 -9.15 0.16
CA GLU A 61 30.86 -10.31 -0.27
C GLU A 61 30.17 -11.09 -1.40
N GLY A 62 28.86 -11.35 -1.28
CA GLY A 62 28.09 -12.01 -2.33
C GLY A 62 28.04 -11.19 -3.63
N GLN A 63 27.94 -9.87 -3.55
CA GLN A 63 27.93 -9.00 -4.73
C GLN A 63 29.32 -8.90 -5.38
N LEU A 64 30.38 -8.89 -4.58
CA LEU A 64 31.77 -8.99 -5.05
C LEU A 64 32.09 -10.38 -5.63
N ALA A 65 31.43 -11.45 -5.23
CA ALA A 65 31.59 -12.75 -5.89
C ALA A 65 30.94 -12.78 -7.29
N GLY A 66 29.97 -11.91 -7.54
CA GLY A 66 29.31 -11.76 -8.83
C GLY A 66 29.86 -10.61 -9.69
N ASP A 67 28.98 -10.03 -10.50
CA ASP A 67 29.33 -9.01 -11.51
C ASP A 67 29.54 -7.59 -10.95
N PHE A 68 29.31 -7.37 -9.66
CA PHE A 68 29.45 -6.05 -9.08
C PHE A 68 30.89 -5.77 -8.63
N PHE A 69 31.30 -4.50 -8.79
CA PHE A 69 32.60 -4.01 -8.31
C PHE A 69 32.63 -3.76 -6.81
N ASP A 70 31.47 -3.54 -6.20
CA ASP A 70 31.25 -3.37 -4.77
C ASP A 70 29.75 -3.51 -4.47
N ILE A 71 29.36 -3.39 -3.20
CA ILE A 71 27.97 -3.29 -2.77
C ILE A 71 27.18 -2.30 -3.64
N MET A 72 26.04 -2.70 -4.17
CA MET A 72 25.34 -1.95 -5.22
C MET A 72 24.59 -0.71 -4.72
N TYR A 73 24.35 -0.63 -3.40
CA TYR A 73 23.56 0.42 -2.76
C TYR A 73 24.45 1.59 -2.31
N ASN A 74 23.93 2.81 -2.36
CA ASN A 74 24.58 3.97 -1.74
C ASN A 74 24.49 3.89 -0.22
N TYR A 75 23.31 3.53 0.28
CA TYR A 75 23.04 3.34 1.70
C TYR A 75 22.16 2.11 1.90
N LEU A 76 22.34 1.43 3.03
CA LEU A 76 21.47 0.37 3.47
C LEU A 76 20.83 0.73 4.81
N VAL A 77 19.54 0.48 4.97
CA VAL A 77 18.85 0.63 6.26
C VAL A 77 18.61 -0.76 6.84
N ALA A 78 19.26 -1.07 7.95
CA ALA A 78 19.24 -2.41 8.52
C ALA A 78 18.20 -2.56 9.63
N GLY A 79 17.82 -3.80 9.93
CA GLY A 79 16.73 -4.08 10.86
C GLY A 79 17.02 -3.66 12.30
N ASP A 80 18.27 -3.45 12.70
CA ASP A 80 18.63 -2.80 13.97
C ASP A 80 18.27 -1.30 14.01
N GLY A 81 17.86 -0.73 12.88
CA GLY A 81 17.55 0.68 12.70
C GLY A 81 18.78 1.54 12.44
N TYR A 82 19.91 1.03 11.97
CA TYR A 82 21.03 1.89 11.59
C TYR A 82 21.21 2.00 10.07
N ILE A 83 21.90 3.06 9.66
CA ILE A 83 22.18 3.41 8.27
C ILE A 83 23.61 2.95 7.97
N TYR A 84 23.76 1.94 7.13
CA TYR A 84 25.06 1.43 6.72
C TYR A 84 25.47 2.09 5.41
N GLU A 85 26.63 2.74 5.42
CA GLU A 85 27.20 3.38 4.24
C GLU A 85 27.68 2.33 3.24
N GLY A 86 27.12 2.33 2.04
CA GLY A 86 27.63 1.56 0.90
C GLY A 86 28.55 2.44 0.07
N ARG A 87 28.07 2.87 -1.10
CA ARG A 87 28.78 3.79 -2.02
C ARG A 87 28.69 5.28 -1.61
N GLY A 88 27.88 5.59 -0.60
CA GLY A 88 27.78 6.95 -0.07
C GLY A 88 27.13 7.94 -1.04
N TRP A 89 27.48 9.22 -0.91
CA TRP A 89 26.81 10.33 -1.60
C TRP A 89 27.32 10.65 -3.01
N ASN A 90 28.55 10.26 -3.34
CA ASN A 90 29.25 10.78 -4.52
C ASN A 90 29.39 9.74 -5.64
N GLU A 91 29.19 8.47 -5.33
CA GLU A 91 29.41 7.37 -6.25
C GLU A 91 28.08 6.82 -6.80
N SER A 92 28.11 6.40 -8.05
CA SER A 92 26.96 5.81 -8.73
C SER A 92 26.55 4.48 -8.11
N SER A 93 25.24 4.24 -8.04
CA SER A 93 24.72 2.92 -7.63
C SER A 93 24.84 1.88 -8.74
N ALA A 94 24.62 0.62 -8.39
CA ALA A 94 24.50 -0.48 -9.36
C ALA A 94 23.17 -1.23 -9.18
N GLY A 95 22.91 -2.21 -10.04
CA GLY A 95 21.71 -3.07 -9.94
C GLY A 95 20.41 -2.46 -10.49
N VAL A 96 20.46 -1.21 -10.97
CA VAL A 96 19.33 -0.48 -11.58
C VAL A 96 19.76 0.08 -12.94
N ARG A 97 19.63 -0.77 -13.97
CA ARG A 97 20.08 -0.45 -15.34
C ARG A 97 19.49 0.89 -15.79
N ARG A 98 20.34 1.75 -16.36
CA ARG A 98 20.04 3.08 -16.91
C ARG A 98 19.75 4.22 -15.91
N MET A 99 19.58 3.94 -14.61
CA MET A 99 19.36 5.00 -13.60
C MET A 99 20.48 5.16 -12.58
N GLY A 100 21.33 4.14 -12.40
CA GLY A 100 22.30 4.11 -11.29
C GLY A 100 23.28 5.29 -11.21
N CYS A 101 23.67 5.88 -12.34
CA CYS A 101 24.54 7.06 -12.35
C CYS A 101 23.85 8.38 -11.95
N SER A 102 22.52 8.39 -11.81
CA SER A 102 21.72 9.59 -11.54
C SER A 102 20.86 9.47 -10.29
N SER A 103 21.08 8.42 -9.49
CA SER A 103 20.17 8.06 -8.40
C SER A 103 20.90 7.63 -7.14
N LEU A 104 20.40 8.07 -6.00
CA LEU A 104 20.74 7.49 -4.70
C LEU A 104 19.93 6.20 -4.49
N PHE A 105 20.57 5.04 -4.52
CA PHE A 105 19.90 3.75 -4.31
C PHE A 105 20.00 3.32 -2.85
N ILE A 106 18.86 3.25 -2.16
CA ILE A 106 18.76 2.88 -0.76
C ILE A 106 18.15 1.48 -0.62
N GLY A 107 18.90 0.57 -0.01
CA GLY A 107 18.51 -0.83 0.21
C GLY A 107 18.02 -1.10 1.63
N PHE A 108 16.83 -1.66 1.79
CA PHE A 108 16.36 -2.17 3.07
C PHE A 108 16.92 -3.58 3.29
N VAL A 109 17.68 -3.80 4.35
CA VAL A 109 18.20 -5.13 4.69
C VAL A 109 17.04 -6.02 5.15
N GLY A 110 16.74 -7.04 4.36
CA GLY A 110 15.62 -7.96 4.57
C GLY A 110 14.94 -8.36 3.27
N ASN A 111 13.86 -9.13 3.39
CA ASN A 111 12.92 -9.45 2.33
C ASN A 111 11.55 -8.90 2.72
N PHE A 112 11.11 -7.88 1.99
CA PHE A 112 9.88 -7.15 2.28
C PHE A 112 8.81 -7.38 1.22
N VAL A 113 8.91 -8.47 0.42
CA VAL A 113 7.89 -8.85 -0.57
C VAL A 113 6.49 -8.89 0.06
N ILE A 114 6.41 -9.40 1.28
CA ILE A 114 5.17 -9.66 2.01
C ILE A 114 5.03 -8.74 3.23
N GLU A 115 6.07 -8.66 4.07
CA GLU A 115 6.03 -7.90 5.33
C GLU A 115 6.60 -6.50 5.14
N ALA A 116 5.99 -5.51 5.79
CA ALA A 116 6.50 -4.14 5.75
C ALA A 116 7.79 -4.00 6.60
N PRO A 117 8.72 -3.10 6.22
CA PRO A 117 9.86 -2.79 7.07
C PRO A 117 9.42 -2.21 8.42
N PRO A 118 10.05 -2.62 9.54
CA PRO A 118 9.76 -2.06 10.85
C PRO A 118 10.04 -0.55 10.90
N LEU A 119 9.30 0.17 11.75
CA LEU A 119 9.35 1.63 11.87
C LEU A 119 10.78 2.17 12.08
N ARG A 120 11.65 1.43 12.77
CA ARG A 120 13.06 1.79 12.92
C ARG A 120 13.81 1.88 11.59
N GLN A 121 13.57 0.98 10.64
CA GLN A 121 14.15 1.07 9.28
C GLN A 121 13.58 2.26 8.50
N LEU A 122 12.26 2.49 8.59
CA LEU A 122 11.61 3.64 7.94
C LEU A 122 12.14 4.99 8.48
N ASN A 123 12.36 5.08 9.79
CA ASN A 123 12.96 6.27 10.41
C ASN A 123 14.42 6.47 9.94
N ALA A 124 15.21 5.40 9.80
CA ALA A 124 16.57 5.50 9.26
C ALA A 124 16.55 6.00 7.80
N PHE A 125 15.63 5.46 6.99
CA PHE A 125 15.43 5.89 5.61
C PHE A 125 15.08 7.39 5.52
N LYS A 126 14.13 7.84 6.34
CA LYS A 126 13.75 9.26 6.43
C LYS A 126 14.95 10.17 6.76
N LEU A 127 15.80 9.75 7.69
CA LEU A 127 17.02 10.51 8.04
C LEU A 127 18.00 10.65 6.88
N ILE A 128 18.13 9.63 6.00
CA ILE A 128 18.96 9.74 4.80
C ILE A 128 18.42 10.86 3.90
N LEU A 129 17.12 10.87 3.64
CA LEU A 129 16.49 11.85 2.74
C LEU A 129 16.59 13.27 3.30
N GLU A 130 16.21 13.46 4.56
CA GLU A 130 16.23 14.77 5.22
C GLU A 130 17.64 15.34 5.30
N ASN A 131 18.61 14.52 5.72
CA ASN A 131 20.01 14.95 5.78
C ASN A 131 20.58 15.20 4.37
N GLY A 132 20.21 14.38 3.39
CA GLY A 132 20.63 14.55 2.00
C GLY A 132 20.19 15.91 1.44
N VAL A 133 18.91 16.27 1.61
CA VAL A 133 18.39 17.56 1.16
C VAL A 133 19.01 18.72 1.95
N ALA A 134 19.04 18.62 3.29
CA ALA A 134 19.55 19.68 4.15
C ALA A 134 21.06 19.98 3.92
N SER A 135 21.84 18.97 3.54
CA SER A 135 23.28 19.12 3.25
C SER A 135 23.59 19.36 1.76
N GLY A 136 22.58 19.50 0.90
CA GLY A 136 22.77 19.70 -0.54
C GLY A 136 23.32 18.47 -1.28
N LYS A 137 23.26 17.29 -0.66
CA LYS A 137 23.72 16.01 -1.23
C LYS A 137 22.60 15.22 -1.93
N LEU A 138 21.36 15.70 -1.87
CA LEU A 138 20.19 15.20 -2.58
C LEU A 138 19.37 16.39 -3.09
N ASP A 139 18.85 16.29 -4.31
CA ASP A 139 18.06 17.37 -4.91
C ASP A 139 16.78 17.56 -4.08
N ALA A 140 16.43 18.80 -3.71
CA ALA A 140 15.25 19.07 -2.90
C ALA A 140 13.93 18.63 -3.56
N ASN A 141 13.91 18.53 -4.90
CA ASN A 141 12.78 18.11 -5.72
C ASN A 141 12.96 16.68 -6.29
N PHE A 142 13.77 15.85 -5.63
CA PHE A 142 14.07 14.51 -6.12
C PHE A 142 12.78 13.70 -6.37
N LYS A 143 12.81 12.84 -7.39
CA LYS A 143 11.75 11.84 -7.62
C LYS A 143 12.16 10.51 -7.02
N MET A 144 11.23 9.86 -6.33
CA MET A 144 11.44 8.55 -5.72
C MET A 144 10.81 7.45 -6.56
N PHE A 145 11.54 6.35 -6.74
CA PHE A 145 11.08 5.15 -7.42
C PHE A 145 11.32 3.91 -6.55
N MET A 146 10.33 3.04 -6.47
CA MET A 146 10.49 1.69 -5.94
C MET A 146 11.18 0.83 -7.02
N GLN A 147 12.07 -0.08 -6.63
CA GLN A 147 12.86 -0.88 -7.58
C GLN A 147 11.95 -1.61 -8.60
N LYS A 148 10.82 -2.15 -8.17
CA LYS A 148 9.81 -2.80 -9.04
C LYS A 148 9.16 -1.88 -10.08
N GLN A 149 9.18 -0.56 -9.87
CA GLN A 149 8.62 0.40 -10.83
C GLN A 149 9.54 0.62 -12.03
N ILE A 150 10.83 0.27 -11.90
CA ILE A 150 11.87 0.58 -12.88
C ILE A 150 12.65 -0.65 -13.35
N ALA A 151 12.46 -1.80 -12.71
CA ALA A 151 13.07 -3.08 -13.05
C ALA A 151 12.08 -4.22 -12.80
N ALA A 152 12.24 -5.33 -13.53
CA ALA A 152 11.51 -6.57 -13.28
C ALA A 152 11.99 -7.18 -11.95
N SER A 153 11.34 -6.80 -10.86
CA SER A 153 11.70 -7.19 -9.49
C SER A 153 10.47 -7.13 -8.59
N GLU A 154 10.40 -7.98 -7.56
CA GLU A 154 9.40 -7.87 -6.50
C GLU A 154 9.79 -6.81 -5.45
N SER A 155 10.99 -6.26 -5.50
CA SER A 155 11.56 -5.33 -4.52
C SER A 155 10.99 -3.90 -4.59
N PRO A 156 10.80 -3.18 -3.46
CA PRO A 156 11.01 -3.66 -2.10
C PRO A 156 9.85 -4.52 -1.60
N GLY A 157 8.79 -4.72 -2.38
CA GLY A 157 7.69 -5.61 -2.05
C GLY A 157 6.31 -5.09 -2.41
N HIS A 158 5.29 -5.88 -2.09
CA HIS A 158 3.91 -5.44 -2.04
C HIS A 158 3.54 -5.31 -0.57
N GLN A 159 3.22 -4.11 -0.09
CA GLN A 159 2.67 -3.94 1.26
C GLN A 159 1.54 -4.97 1.48
N LYS A 160 1.67 -5.87 2.46
CA LYS A 160 0.46 -6.34 3.14
C LYS A 160 -0.18 -5.09 3.77
N GLU A 161 -1.46 -4.91 3.55
CA GLU A 161 -2.24 -4.01 4.39
C GLU A 161 -2.26 -4.66 5.77
N ASN A 162 -1.48 -4.10 6.69
CA ASN A 162 -1.77 -4.26 8.09
C ASN A 162 -2.69 -3.10 8.47
N ASP A 163 -3.77 -3.39 9.19
CA ASP A 163 -4.72 -2.42 9.70
C ASP A 163 -4.14 -1.53 10.84
N ASP A 164 -2.85 -1.69 11.14
CA ASP A 164 -2.13 -1.03 12.24
C ASP A 164 -2.04 0.51 12.09
N ASP A 165 -2.21 1.04 10.88
CA ASP A 165 -2.22 2.47 10.58
C ASP A 165 -3.64 3.05 10.48
N LEU A 166 -4.69 2.25 10.69
CA LEU A 166 -6.07 2.73 10.73
C LEU A 166 -6.36 3.41 12.08
N PRO A 167 -7.05 4.56 12.08
CA PRO A 167 -7.33 5.26 13.33
C PRO A 167 -8.24 4.43 14.24
N PRO A 168 -8.09 4.51 15.58
CA PRO A 168 -8.91 3.75 16.52
C PRO A 168 -10.43 3.95 16.35
N SER A 169 -10.85 5.14 15.91
CA SER A 169 -12.25 5.44 15.58
C SER A 169 -12.77 4.63 14.40
N PHE A 170 -11.93 4.37 13.39
CA PHE A 170 -12.27 3.52 12.25
C PHE A 170 -12.33 2.06 12.66
N THR A 171 -11.33 1.56 13.40
CA THR A 171 -11.25 0.15 13.80
C THR A 171 -12.42 -0.28 14.70
N HIS A 172 -13.05 0.66 15.43
CA HIS A 172 -14.24 0.38 16.23
C HIS A 172 -15.46 -0.03 15.37
N ILE A 173 -15.63 0.59 14.20
CA ILE A 173 -16.77 0.33 13.29
C ILE A 173 -16.41 -0.59 12.12
N TYR A 174 -15.13 -0.89 11.93
CA TYR A 174 -14.63 -1.79 10.90
C TYR A 174 -14.66 -3.26 11.33
N ARG A 175 -15.04 -4.15 10.41
CA ARG A 175 -15.05 -5.59 10.57
C ARG A 175 -14.26 -6.21 9.42
N ASN A 176 -13.05 -6.64 9.72
CA ASN A 176 -12.25 -7.42 8.78
C ASN A 176 -12.92 -8.77 8.48
N ARG A 177 -12.44 -9.46 7.45
CA ARG A 177 -13.00 -10.75 7.00
C ARG A 177 -13.16 -11.79 8.12
N ALA A 178 -12.23 -11.87 9.05
CA ALA A 178 -12.29 -12.84 10.15
C ALA A 178 -13.41 -12.49 11.16
N GLN A 179 -13.61 -11.20 11.45
CA GLN A 179 -14.58 -10.71 12.44
C GLN A 179 -16.05 -10.93 12.03
N TRP A 180 -16.33 -11.12 10.74
CA TRP A 180 -17.67 -11.51 10.26
C TRP A 180 -17.75 -12.96 9.77
N TYR A 181 -16.70 -13.77 10.02
CA TYR A 181 -16.62 -15.18 9.65
C TYR A 181 -16.74 -15.42 8.14
N ALA A 182 -16.01 -14.63 7.35
CA ALA A 182 -15.94 -14.79 5.90
C ALA A 182 -15.44 -16.17 5.49
N LEU A 183 -16.06 -16.73 4.45
CA LEU A 183 -15.49 -17.86 3.72
C LEU A 183 -14.22 -17.43 2.99
N ALA A 184 -13.30 -18.37 2.80
CA ALA A 184 -12.15 -18.16 1.93
C ALA A 184 -12.63 -18.06 0.47
N PRO A 185 -12.03 -17.16 -0.35
CA PRO A 185 -12.30 -17.13 -1.79
C PRO A 185 -12.03 -18.48 -2.46
N LYS A 186 -12.84 -18.86 -3.46
CA LYS A 186 -12.63 -20.07 -4.28
C LYS A 186 -11.31 -20.03 -5.07
N LYS A 187 -10.89 -18.82 -5.45
CA LYS A 187 -9.67 -18.54 -6.23
C LYS A 187 -9.00 -17.28 -5.71
N THR A 188 -7.73 -17.12 -6.05
CA THR A 188 -6.99 -15.87 -5.79
C THR A 188 -7.71 -14.69 -6.43
N MET A 189 -8.11 -13.71 -5.62
CA MET A 189 -8.76 -12.51 -6.11
C MET A 189 -7.80 -11.69 -6.99
N GLN A 190 -8.32 -11.19 -8.10
CA GLN A 190 -7.58 -10.28 -8.98
C GLN A 190 -7.22 -9.00 -8.23
N LYS A 191 -5.98 -8.54 -8.39
CA LYS A 191 -5.50 -7.28 -7.80
C LYS A 191 -5.92 -6.09 -8.64
N LEU A 192 -6.19 -4.97 -7.96
CA LEU A 192 -6.36 -3.68 -8.60
C LEU A 192 -5.09 -3.30 -9.37
N LYS A 193 -5.27 -2.86 -10.62
CA LYS A 193 -4.16 -2.46 -11.50
C LYS A 193 -3.63 -1.08 -11.11
N TYR A 194 -4.51 -0.19 -10.68
CA TYR A 194 -4.17 1.18 -10.31
C TYR A 194 -4.35 1.38 -8.81
N LEU A 195 -3.26 1.72 -8.12
CA LEU A 195 -3.24 1.97 -6.69
C LEU A 195 -2.60 3.36 -6.39
N PRO A 196 -3.17 4.15 -5.46
CA PRO A 196 -4.51 3.93 -4.90
C PRO A 196 -5.60 4.08 -5.97
N PRO A 197 -6.77 3.42 -5.79
CA PRO A 197 -7.90 3.52 -6.71
C PRO A 197 -8.29 4.97 -7.00
N LEU A 198 -8.76 5.20 -8.22
CA LEU A 198 -9.17 6.52 -8.71
C LEU A 198 -10.67 6.73 -8.52
N TYR A 199 -11.43 5.65 -8.39
CA TYR A 199 -12.88 5.68 -8.45
C TYR A 199 -13.51 4.93 -7.28
N VAL A 200 -14.72 5.36 -6.93
CA VAL A 200 -15.61 4.68 -6.00
C VAL A 200 -16.92 4.43 -6.72
N VAL A 201 -17.45 3.23 -6.58
CA VAL A 201 -18.73 2.83 -7.16
C VAL A 201 -19.65 2.47 -6.01
N ILE A 202 -20.81 3.11 -5.95
CA ILE A 202 -21.80 2.86 -4.91
C ILE A 202 -22.84 1.88 -5.42
N SER A 203 -23.00 0.78 -4.67
CA SER A 203 -23.94 -0.30 -4.95
C SER A 203 -24.90 -0.52 -3.77
N HIS A 204 -25.91 -1.36 -3.97
CA HIS A 204 -26.62 -2.03 -2.89
C HIS A 204 -26.56 -3.54 -3.05
N THR A 205 -26.88 -4.29 -2.00
CA THR A 205 -26.93 -5.75 -2.08
C THR A 205 -28.23 -6.28 -2.68
N GLY A 206 -29.30 -5.47 -2.68
CA GLY A 206 -30.66 -5.92 -3.03
C GLY A 206 -31.26 -6.91 -2.03
N SER A 207 -30.59 -7.13 -0.89
CA SER A 207 -31.03 -8.04 0.17
C SER A 207 -31.97 -7.34 1.15
N LYS A 208 -32.47 -8.07 2.16
CA LYS A 208 -33.05 -7.44 3.35
C LYS A 208 -31.98 -6.63 4.08
N GLY A 209 -32.38 -5.51 4.68
CA GLY A 209 -31.54 -4.73 5.59
C GLY A 209 -31.21 -5.48 6.89
N CYS A 210 -30.28 -4.94 7.67
CA CYS A 210 -29.81 -5.50 8.94
C CYS A 210 -29.50 -4.38 9.93
N PHE A 211 -29.74 -4.58 11.24
CA PHE A 211 -29.67 -3.47 12.22
C PHE A 211 -28.93 -3.79 13.52
N THR A 212 -28.47 -5.02 13.71
CA THR A 212 -27.66 -5.44 14.86
C THR A 212 -26.30 -5.96 14.40
N ALA A 213 -25.29 -5.98 15.27
CA ALA A 213 -23.96 -6.49 14.94
C ALA A 213 -24.03 -7.93 14.39
N ASP A 214 -24.71 -8.83 15.09
CA ASP A 214 -24.85 -10.23 14.67
C ASP A 214 -25.70 -10.36 13.40
N GLY A 215 -26.83 -9.63 13.33
CA GLY A 215 -27.72 -9.65 12.18
C GLY A 215 -27.03 -9.18 10.91
N CYS A 216 -26.20 -8.14 10.99
CA CYS A 216 -25.43 -7.67 9.83
C CYS A 216 -24.28 -8.61 9.47
N SER A 217 -23.59 -9.22 10.42
CA SER A 217 -22.58 -10.25 10.12
C SER A 217 -23.22 -11.48 9.44
N ILE A 218 -24.43 -11.87 9.83
CA ILE A 218 -25.21 -12.92 9.14
C ILE A 218 -25.62 -12.47 7.73
N ALA A 219 -26.13 -11.24 7.58
CA ALA A 219 -26.55 -10.72 6.28
C ALA A 219 -25.39 -10.67 5.27
N VAL A 220 -24.22 -10.17 5.68
CA VAL A 220 -23.02 -10.12 4.82
C VAL A 220 -22.55 -11.52 4.44
N ARG A 221 -22.56 -12.48 5.38
CA ARG A 221 -22.26 -13.89 5.07
C ARG A 221 -23.24 -14.51 4.08
N ASN A 222 -24.52 -14.21 4.20
CA ASN A 222 -25.53 -14.70 3.28
C ASN A 222 -25.33 -14.12 1.87
N VAL A 223 -24.96 -12.84 1.76
CA VAL A 223 -24.58 -12.23 0.47
C VAL A 223 -23.36 -12.94 -0.13
N GLN A 224 -22.30 -13.18 0.66
CA GLN A 224 -21.13 -13.93 0.21
C GLN A 224 -21.50 -15.34 -0.25
N ALA A 225 -22.25 -16.09 0.56
CA ALA A 225 -22.63 -17.47 0.29
C ALA A 225 -23.49 -17.57 -0.98
N TYR A 226 -24.46 -16.66 -1.17
CA TYR A 226 -25.28 -16.60 -2.37
C TYR A 226 -24.42 -16.34 -3.63
N GLN A 227 -23.52 -15.37 -3.55
CA GLN A 227 -22.63 -15.00 -4.65
C GLN A 227 -21.64 -16.12 -5.01
N MET A 228 -21.11 -16.81 -3.99
CA MET A 228 -20.25 -17.98 -4.15
C MET A 228 -21.02 -19.24 -4.53
N ALA A 229 -22.33 -19.35 -4.31
CA ALA A 229 -23.12 -20.43 -4.91
C ALA A 229 -23.33 -20.21 -6.42
N GLY A 230 -23.31 -18.94 -6.84
CA GLY A 230 -23.32 -18.54 -8.24
C GLY A 230 -21.93 -18.48 -8.88
N ALA A 231 -21.76 -17.51 -9.78
CA ALA A 231 -20.59 -17.39 -10.65
C ALA A 231 -19.35 -16.74 -9.98
N PHE A 232 -19.49 -16.16 -8.79
CA PHE A 232 -18.39 -15.42 -8.17
C PHE A 232 -17.47 -16.32 -7.34
N ASP A 233 -16.18 -15.99 -7.35
CA ASP A 233 -15.16 -16.65 -6.54
C ASP A 233 -15.21 -16.22 -5.06
N ASP A 234 -15.80 -15.06 -4.77
CA ASP A 234 -15.98 -14.48 -3.43
C ASP A 234 -17.06 -13.40 -3.51
N ILE A 235 -17.44 -12.80 -2.36
CA ILE A 235 -18.28 -11.61 -2.31
C ILE A 235 -17.79 -10.55 -3.31
N SER A 236 -18.68 -9.94 -4.09
CA SER A 236 -18.31 -9.13 -5.25
C SER A 236 -17.85 -7.71 -4.91
N TYR A 237 -18.18 -7.24 -3.71
CA TYR A 237 -17.94 -5.87 -3.25
C TYR A 237 -16.61 -5.73 -2.51
N ASN A 238 -15.99 -4.56 -2.59
CA ASN A 238 -14.79 -4.26 -1.79
C ASN A 238 -15.17 -4.07 -0.32
N PHE A 239 -16.24 -3.31 -0.06
CA PHE A 239 -16.76 -3.05 1.29
C PHE A 239 -18.28 -3.10 1.30
N LEU A 240 -18.85 -3.44 2.46
CA LEU A 240 -20.29 -3.42 2.70
C LEU A 240 -20.64 -2.60 3.93
N LEU A 241 -21.76 -1.88 3.88
CA LEU A 241 -22.23 -0.99 4.95
C LEU A 241 -23.52 -1.57 5.55
N GLY A 242 -23.42 -2.10 6.77
CA GLY A 242 -24.58 -2.62 7.51
C GLY A 242 -25.49 -1.50 8.01
N GLY A 243 -26.80 -1.74 8.13
CA GLY A 243 -27.76 -0.76 8.67
C GLY A 243 -27.45 -0.30 10.10
N ASN A 244 -26.63 -1.07 10.83
CA ASN A 244 -26.05 -0.76 12.13
C ASN A 244 -24.83 0.19 12.09
N GLY A 245 -24.42 0.66 10.91
CA GLY A 245 -23.26 1.55 10.75
C GLY A 245 -21.88 0.87 10.80
N LEU A 246 -21.82 -0.48 10.82
CA LEU A 246 -20.55 -1.19 10.71
C LEU A 246 -20.12 -1.34 9.25
N ILE A 247 -18.80 -1.27 9.03
CA ILE A 247 -18.15 -1.44 7.73
C ILE A 247 -17.57 -2.86 7.68
N TYR A 248 -17.99 -3.65 6.70
CA TYR A 248 -17.54 -5.02 6.52
C TYR A 248 -16.59 -5.11 5.34
N GLU A 249 -15.40 -5.63 5.58
CA GLU A 249 -14.40 -5.90 4.54
C GLU A 249 -14.85 -7.07 3.67
N GLY A 250 -15.16 -6.80 2.40
CA GLY A 250 -15.34 -7.82 1.38
C GLY A 250 -14.00 -8.14 0.74
N ARG A 251 -13.80 -7.65 -0.48
CA ARG A 251 -12.53 -7.81 -1.21
C ARG A 251 -11.41 -6.88 -0.72
N GLY A 252 -11.71 -5.88 0.12
CA GLY A 252 -10.72 -4.96 0.68
C GLY A 252 -10.17 -3.94 -0.33
N TRP A 253 -9.13 -3.20 0.03
CA TRP A 253 -8.64 -2.06 -0.76
C TRP A 253 -7.78 -2.42 -1.98
N ARG A 254 -7.29 -3.67 -2.10
CA ARG A 254 -6.32 -4.07 -3.14
C ARG A 254 -6.81 -5.04 -4.18
N ASN A 255 -8.02 -5.56 -4.02
CA ASN A 255 -8.57 -6.52 -4.95
C ASN A 255 -9.68 -5.87 -5.77
N SER A 256 -9.81 -6.28 -7.03
CA SER A 256 -10.84 -5.82 -7.94
C SER A 256 -12.22 -6.33 -7.52
N SER A 257 -13.22 -5.44 -7.57
CA SER A 257 -14.65 -5.83 -7.46
C SER A 257 -15.04 -6.78 -8.61
N ALA A 258 -16.12 -7.54 -8.44
CA ALA A 258 -16.63 -8.44 -9.49
C ALA A 258 -17.95 -7.98 -10.13
N THR A 259 -18.44 -6.79 -9.77
CA THR A 259 -19.78 -6.31 -10.16
C THR A 259 -19.78 -5.01 -10.98
N VAL A 260 -18.62 -4.40 -11.23
CA VAL A 260 -18.54 -3.12 -11.97
C VAL A 260 -17.72 -3.30 -13.25
N HIS A 261 -18.37 -3.88 -14.25
CA HIS A 261 -17.78 -4.16 -15.55
C HIS A 261 -17.16 -2.90 -16.18
N GLY A 262 -15.88 -2.96 -16.53
CA GLY A 262 -15.14 -1.86 -17.15
C GLY A 262 -14.44 -0.92 -16.17
N MET A 263 -14.72 -1.01 -14.87
CA MET A 263 -14.06 -0.19 -13.83
C MET A 263 -13.26 -1.01 -12.81
N GLU A 264 -13.29 -2.35 -12.88
CA GLU A 264 -12.75 -3.22 -11.83
C GLU A 264 -11.26 -3.03 -11.56
N CYS A 265 -10.51 -2.51 -12.53
CA CYS A 265 -9.07 -2.32 -12.42
C CYS A 265 -8.65 -1.08 -11.60
N SER A 266 -9.58 -0.15 -11.32
CA SER A 266 -9.29 1.15 -10.69
C SER A 266 -10.35 1.68 -9.72
N SER A 267 -11.42 0.91 -9.43
CA SER A 267 -12.51 1.33 -8.55
C SER A 267 -12.66 0.46 -7.30
N LEU A 268 -13.00 1.08 -6.16
CA LEU A 268 -13.58 0.38 -5.01
C LEU A 268 -15.10 0.35 -5.14
N ASN A 269 -15.71 -0.84 -5.08
CA ASN A 269 -17.15 -0.97 -4.98
C ASN A 269 -17.59 -1.06 -3.50
N VAL A 270 -18.38 -0.09 -3.04
CA VAL A 270 -18.95 -0.04 -1.69
C VAL A 270 -20.46 -0.27 -1.76
N ALA A 271 -20.93 -1.36 -1.16
CA ALA A 271 -22.34 -1.72 -1.18
C ALA A 271 -23.08 -1.42 0.13
N PHE A 272 -24.24 -0.80 0.05
CA PHE A 272 -25.17 -0.73 1.16
C PHE A 272 -25.91 -2.07 1.31
N VAL A 273 -25.91 -2.66 2.52
CA VAL A 273 -26.66 -3.89 2.80
C VAL A 273 -28.15 -3.54 2.95
N GLY A 274 -28.95 -3.91 1.96
CA GLY A 274 -30.39 -3.60 1.88
C GLY A 274 -30.89 -3.44 0.44
N ASN A 275 -32.17 -3.08 0.31
CA ASN A 275 -32.81 -2.76 -0.96
C ASN A 275 -33.39 -1.34 -0.94
N PHE A 276 -32.62 -0.39 -1.47
CA PHE A 276 -32.94 1.05 -1.40
C PHE A 276 -33.72 1.57 -2.62
N GLU A 277 -34.35 0.67 -3.37
CA GLU A 277 -35.45 1.05 -4.27
C GLU A 277 -36.75 1.33 -3.51
N ILE A 278 -36.87 0.85 -2.27
CA ILE A 278 -38.06 0.97 -1.44
C ILE A 278 -37.76 1.37 0.01
N GLU A 279 -36.53 1.17 0.49
CA GLU A 279 -36.10 1.54 1.83
C GLU A 279 -35.15 2.75 1.80
N VAL A 280 -35.19 3.60 2.84
CA VAL A 280 -34.22 4.69 3.02
C VAL A 280 -33.01 4.15 3.80
N PRO A 281 -31.76 4.40 3.37
CA PRO A 281 -30.58 3.95 4.10
C PRO A 281 -30.50 4.62 5.48
N THR A 282 -29.97 3.91 6.47
CA THR A 282 -29.86 4.48 7.82
C THR A 282 -28.82 5.61 7.82
N ALA A 283 -29.02 6.62 8.67
CA ALA A 283 -28.03 7.68 8.85
C ALA A 283 -26.65 7.12 9.26
N GLN A 284 -26.63 5.97 9.94
CA GLN A 284 -25.42 5.27 10.32
C GLN A 284 -24.69 4.66 9.12
N GLN A 285 -25.40 4.08 8.15
CA GLN A 285 -24.79 3.60 6.88
C GLN A 285 -24.14 4.75 6.11
N VAL A 286 -24.85 5.87 5.98
CA VAL A 286 -24.35 7.05 5.28
C VAL A 286 -23.11 7.62 5.98
N LYS A 287 -23.13 7.68 7.32
CA LYS A 287 -21.95 8.08 8.11
C LYS A 287 -20.77 7.10 7.93
N ALA A 288 -21.04 5.80 7.91
CA ALA A 288 -20.03 4.76 7.70
C ALA A 288 -19.37 4.88 6.32
N LEU A 289 -20.14 5.21 5.27
CA LEU A 289 -19.58 5.51 3.95
C LEU A 289 -18.59 6.66 4.02
N LYS A 290 -18.98 7.80 4.61
CA LYS A 290 -18.10 8.97 4.73
C LYS A 290 -16.81 8.62 5.47
N VAL A 291 -16.92 7.95 6.62
CA VAL A 291 -15.76 7.53 7.43
C VAL A 291 -14.85 6.58 6.65
N LEU A 292 -15.41 5.65 5.87
CA LEU A 292 -14.64 4.77 4.99
C LEU A 292 -13.86 5.54 3.93
N LEU A 293 -14.52 6.46 3.22
CA LEU A 293 -13.90 7.20 2.12
C LEU A 293 -12.82 8.17 2.63
N ASP A 294 -13.10 8.91 3.70
CA ASP A 294 -12.17 9.85 4.32
C ASP A 294 -10.92 9.11 4.84
N THR A 295 -11.12 8.04 5.62
CA THR A 295 -10.01 7.23 6.15
C THR A 295 -9.19 6.59 5.02
N SER A 296 -9.86 6.13 3.96
CA SER A 296 -9.17 5.55 2.80
C SER A 296 -8.33 6.61 2.08
N ALA A 297 -8.84 7.84 1.93
CA ALA A 297 -8.11 8.94 1.30
C ALA A 297 -6.92 9.41 2.16
N ASP A 298 -7.11 9.53 3.47
CA ASP A 298 -6.07 9.98 4.41
C ASP A 298 -4.93 8.99 4.56
N THR A 299 -5.26 7.70 4.55
CA THR A 299 -4.27 6.62 4.64
C THR A 299 -3.73 6.17 3.27
N SER A 300 -3.98 6.94 2.20
CA SER A 300 -3.51 6.66 0.83
C SER A 300 -3.98 5.30 0.26
N ARG A 301 -5.11 4.78 0.76
CA ARG A 301 -5.83 3.61 0.23
C ARG A 301 -6.86 3.98 -0.85
N LEU A 302 -7.14 5.28 -1.02
CA LEU A 302 -7.97 5.88 -2.08
C LEU A 302 -7.32 7.20 -2.52
N LYS A 303 -7.39 7.58 -3.80
CA LYS A 303 -6.91 8.92 -4.21
C LYS A 303 -7.76 10.00 -3.55
N LYS A 304 -7.13 11.06 -3.03
CA LYS A 304 -7.85 12.20 -2.42
C LYS A 304 -8.85 12.88 -3.36
N ASN A 305 -8.58 12.90 -4.67
CA ASN A 305 -9.46 13.45 -5.70
C ASN A 305 -10.21 12.37 -6.47
N TYR A 306 -10.61 11.29 -5.79
CA TYR A 306 -11.39 10.22 -6.41
C TYR A 306 -12.70 10.75 -7.02
N LYS A 307 -13.24 10.02 -8.00
CA LYS A 307 -14.60 10.26 -8.50
C LYS A 307 -15.53 9.16 -8.01
N MET A 308 -16.73 9.52 -7.59
CA MET A 308 -17.75 8.62 -7.10
C MET A 308 -18.91 8.52 -8.07
N PHE A 309 -19.28 7.29 -8.43
CA PHE A 309 -20.36 6.98 -9.37
C PHE A 309 -21.40 6.08 -8.70
N MET A 310 -22.66 6.21 -9.10
CA MET A 310 -23.69 5.23 -8.75
C MET A 310 -23.60 4.06 -9.73
N GLN A 311 -23.86 2.83 -9.27
CA GLN A 311 -23.74 1.67 -10.14
C GLN A 311 -24.65 1.75 -11.37
N ASN A 312 -25.85 2.33 -11.26
CA ASN A 312 -26.77 2.54 -12.37
C ASN A 312 -26.33 3.63 -13.35
N ASP A 313 -25.38 4.50 -12.98
CA ASP A 313 -24.77 5.43 -13.93
C ASP A 313 -23.81 4.69 -14.88
N ILE A 314 -23.28 3.54 -14.46
CA ILE A 314 -22.30 2.73 -15.21
C ILE A 314 -23.01 1.62 -16.00
N ASP A 315 -23.99 0.97 -15.39
CA ASP A 315 -24.75 -0.13 -15.99
C ASP A 315 -26.25 0.19 -15.98
N ALA A 316 -26.79 0.53 -17.14
CA ALA A 316 -28.19 0.91 -17.31
C ALA A 316 -29.19 -0.23 -16.99
N PHE A 317 -28.74 -1.49 -16.89
CA PHE A 317 -29.60 -2.63 -16.57
C PHE A 317 -29.76 -2.88 -15.07
N THR A 318 -29.05 -2.14 -14.22
CA THR A 318 -29.19 -2.24 -12.76
C THR A 318 -29.94 -1.05 -12.16
N LYS A 319 -30.68 -1.32 -11.09
CA LYS A 319 -31.30 -0.28 -10.24
C LYS A 319 -30.44 0.09 -9.04
N SER A 320 -29.31 -0.59 -8.85
CA SER A 320 -28.36 -0.34 -7.77
C SER A 320 -27.69 1.03 -7.94
N PRO A 321 -27.47 1.81 -6.87
CA PRO A 321 -27.64 1.50 -5.45
C PRO A 321 -29.05 1.74 -4.90
N GLY A 322 -30.01 2.07 -5.75
CA GLY A 322 -31.39 2.34 -5.39
C GLY A 322 -31.69 3.83 -5.27
N LYS A 323 -32.89 4.25 -5.67
CA LYS A 323 -33.30 5.67 -5.72
C LYS A 323 -33.11 6.43 -4.41
N GLU A 324 -33.29 5.79 -3.25
CA GLU A 324 -33.16 6.47 -1.95
C GLU A 324 -31.68 6.74 -1.59
N VAL A 325 -30.76 5.85 -1.99
CA VAL A 325 -29.32 6.10 -1.84
C VAL A 325 -28.86 7.19 -2.80
N ILE A 326 -29.30 7.12 -4.07
CA ILE A 326 -28.98 8.13 -5.10
C ILE A 326 -29.41 9.51 -4.65
N LYS A 327 -30.63 9.64 -4.11
CA LYS A 327 -31.18 10.92 -3.61
C LYS A 327 -30.29 11.58 -2.55
N ILE A 328 -29.62 10.80 -1.71
CA ILE A 328 -28.75 11.30 -0.63
C ILE A 328 -27.36 11.63 -1.14
N LEU A 329 -26.81 10.79 -2.04
CA LEU A 329 -25.40 10.87 -2.43
C LEU A 329 -25.14 11.70 -3.69
N LYS A 330 -26.17 12.01 -4.50
CA LYS A 330 -26.02 12.80 -5.74
C LYS A 330 -25.37 14.19 -5.50
N ASP A 331 -25.54 14.74 -4.31
CA ASP A 331 -25.05 16.09 -3.94
C ASP A 331 -23.78 16.00 -3.08
N TRP A 332 -23.20 14.80 -2.90
CA TRP A 332 -21.94 14.65 -2.16
C TRP A 332 -20.75 15.14 -2.97
N ASP A 333 -19.76 15.68 -2.23
CA ASP A 333 -18.43 15.91 -2.77
C ASP A 333 -17.91 14.63 -3.44
N HIS A 334 -17.25 14.78 -4.60
CA HIS A 334 -16.78 13.69 -5.46
C HIS A 334 -17.85 12.94 -6.27
N SER A 335 -19.15 13.13 -6.02
CA SER A 335 -20.18 12.57 -6.88
C SER A 335 -20.14 13.25 -8.24
N VAL A 336 -20.06 12.45 -9.30
CA VAL A 336 -20.03 12.95 -10.68
C VAL A 336 -20.99 12.13 -11.55
N PRO A 337 -21.65 12.74 -12.55
CA PRO A 337 -22.33 11.98 -13.59
C PRO A 337 -21.33 11.08 -14.33
N PHE A 338 -21.76 9.88 -14.70
CA PHE A 338 -21.01 9.07 -15.64
C PHE A 338 -21.27 9.60 -17.06
N SER A 339 -20.24 10.19 -17.69
CA SER A 339 -20.33 10.88 -18.99
C SER A 339 -19.39 10.29 -20.03
#